data_AF-A0A5C8HQP2-F1
#
_entry.id   AF-A0A5C8HQP2-F1
#
_cell.length_a   1.000
_cell.length_b   1.000
_cell.length_c   1.000
_cell.angle_alpha   90.00
_cell.angle_beta   90.00
_cell.angle_gamma   90.00
#
_symmetry.space_group_name_H-M   'P 1'
#
loop_
_entity.id
_entity.type
_entity.pdbx_description
1 polymer ?
#
loop_
_entity_poly.entity_id
_entity_poly.type
_entity_poly.pdbx_seq_one_letter_code
_entity_poly.pdbx_strand_id
1 'polypeptide(L)'
;MDSFSVNPAALETLASEIRTNDRRIDAALAELKSKVDKLSAAWDGDAKAAYANAQAQWTKSITAMNVLLARISTETTNIQQGYMQQDKASAGRFGA
;
A
#
# COMPACT_ATOMS: atom_id res chain seq x y z
N MET A 1 -21.89 -22.00 2.81
CA MET A 1 -21.32 -20.68 3.17
C MET A 1 -19.95 -20.65 2.56
N ASP A 2 -19.77 -19.93 1.45
CA ASP A 2 -18.46 -19.80 0.82
C ASP A 2 -17.54 -19.04 1.78
N SER A 3 -16.57 -19.76 2.36
CA SER A 3 -15.50 -19.14 3.12
C SER A 3 -14.67 -18.31 2.15
N PHE A 4 -14.83 -16.99 2.20
CA PHE A 4 -13.93 -16.06 1.53
C PHE A 4 -12.59 -16.10 2.30
N SER A 5 -11.82 -17.17 2.09
CA SER A 5 -10.50 -17.35 2.67
C SER A 5 -9.53 -16.49 1.86
N VAL A 6 -9.28 -15.28 2.33
CA VAL A 6 -8.24 -14.42 1.75
C VAL A 6 -6.89 -15.03 2.09
N ASN A 7 -6.11 -15.39 1.07
CA ASN A 7 -4.78 -15.99 1.26
C ASN A 7 -3.79 -14.94 1.81
N PRO A 8 -3.29 -15.08 3.04
CA PRO A 8 -2.36 -14.12 3.64
C PRO A 8 -1.05 -13.97 2.85
N ALA A 9 -0.58 -15.05 2.20
CA ALA A 9 0.63 -14.99 1.39
C ALA A 9 0.44 -14.12 0.13
N ALA A 10 -0.75 -14.16 -0.47
CA ALA A 10 -1.09 -13.30 -1.61
C ALA A 10 -1.16 -11.83 -1.21
N LEU A 11 -1.65 -11.54 0.01
CA LEU A 11 -1.67 -10.17 0.54
C LEU A 11 -0.28 -9.63 0.87
N GLU A 12 0.59 -10.44 1.48
CA GLU A 12 1.97 -10.04 1.71
C GLU A 12 2.71 -9.78 0.39
N THR A 13 2.43 -10.59 -0.63
CA THR A 13 2.98 -10.41 -1.98
C THR A 13 2.53 -9.07 -2.56
N LEU A 14 1.22 -8.78 -2.54
CA LEU A 14 0.67 -7.51 -3.01
C LEU A 14 1.22 -6.31 -2.24
N ALA A 15 1.36 -6.41 -0.92
CA ALA A 15 1.96 -5.36 -0.10
C ALA A 15 3.44 -5.12 -0.45
N SER A 16 4.20 -6.19 -0.73
CA SER A 16 5.58 -6.11 -1.22
C SER A 16 5.66 -5.43 -2.59
N GLU A 17 4.78 -5.79 -3.51
CA GLU A 17 4.70 -5.19 -4.85
C GLU A 17 4.38 -3.70 -4.78
N ILE A 18 3.42 -3.30 -3.93
CA ILE A 18 3.08 -1.90 -3.75
C ILE A 18 4.26 -1.12 -3.16
N ARG A 19 4.92 -1.63 -2.11
CA ARG A 19 6.15 -1.01 -1.56
C ARG A 19 7.26 -0.89 -2.61
N THR A 20 7.36 -1.86 -3.51
CA THR A 20 8.36 -1.84 -4.60
C THR A 20 8.01 -0.77 -5.63
N ASN A 21 6.74 -0.71 -6.05
CA ASN A 21 6.26 0.31 -6.98
C ASN A 21 6.40 1.71 -6.39
N ASP A 22 6.17 1.85 -5.08
CA ASP A 22 6.34 3.09 -4.33
C ASP A 22 7.77 3.64 -4.45
N ARG A 23 8.77 2.80 -4.16
CA ARG A 23 10.19 3.15 -4.32
C ARG A 23 10.54 3.52 -5.77
N ARG A 24 9.92 2.87 -6.75
CA ARG A 24 10.14 3.19 -8.18
C ARG A 24 9.56 4.55 -8.53
N ILE A 25 8.39 4.89 -7.99
CA ILE A 25 7.77 6.21 -8.12
C ILE A 25 8.71 7.24 -7.49
N ASP A 26 9.13 7.06 -6.23
CA ASP A 26 10.06 7.98 -5.55
C ASP A 26 11.35 8.22 -6.35
N ALA A 27 11.94 7.16 -6.92
CA ALA A 27 13.14 7.28 -7.74
C ALA A 27 12.88 8.09 -9.03
N ALA A 28 11.79 7.80 -9.74
CA ALA A 28 11.41 8.54 -10.95
C ALA A 28 11.15 10.03 -10.65
N LEU A 29 10.64 10.32 -9.47
CA LEU A 29 10.37 11.68 -9.02
C LEU A 29 11.61 12.43 -8.59
N ALA A 30 12.55 11.75 -7.93
CA ALA A 30 13.87 12.31 -7.65
C ALA A 30 14.62 12.62 -8.95
N GLU A 31 14.52 11.74 -9.95
CA GLU A 31 15.06 11.98 -11.28
C GLU A 31 14.37 13.16 -11.96
N LEU A 32 13.04 13.21 -11.94
CA LEU A 32 12.27 14.33 -12.46
C LEU A 32 12.66 15.62 -11.75
N LYS A 33 12.76 15.62 -10.42
CA LYS A 33 13.22 16.77 -9.62
C LYS A 33 14.59 17.24 -10.06
N SER A 34 15.55 16.34 -10.24
CA SER A 34 16.89 16.69 -10.70
C SER A 34 16.87 17.34 -12.09
N LYS A 35 16.03 16.83 -13.00
CA LYS A 35 15.83 17.42 -14.34
C LYS A 35 15.16 18.79 -14.25
N VAL A 36 14.13 18.91 -13.42
CA VAL A 36 13.42 20.16 -13.15
C VAL A 36 14.39 21.19 -12.57
N ASP A 37 15.16 20.87 -11.54
CA ASP A 37 16.10 21.79 -10.90
C ASP A 37 17.14 22.32 -11.91
N LYS A 38 17.64 21.47 -12.82
CA LYS A 38 18.55 21.87 -13.91
C LYS A 38 17.89 22.80 -14.94
N LEU A 39 16.62 22.57 -15.24
CA LEU A 39 15.85 23.35 -16.22
C LEU A 39 15.13 24.56 -15.58
N SER A 40 15.10 24.63 -14.24
CA SER A 40 14.32 25.59 -13.46
C SER A 40 14.77 27.04 -13.61
N ALA A 41 15.97 27.24 -14.16
CA ALA A 41 16.49 28.55 -14.55
C ALA A 41 15.76 29.11 -15.79
N ALA A 42 15.16 28.24 -16.62
CA ALA A 42 14.45 28.60 -17.85
C ALA A 42 12.92 28.47 -17.73
N TRP A 43 12.42 27.93 -16.61
CA TRP A 43 10.99 27.76 -16.36
C TRP A 43 10.39 28.94 -15.60
N ASP A 44 9.22 29.37 -16.04
CA ASP A 44 8.38 30.36 -15.34
C ASP A 44 7.77 29.77 -14.04
N GLY A 45 7.26 30.64 -13.16
CA GLY A 45 6.73 30.28 -11.83
C GLY A 45 5.62 29.22 -11.87
N ASP A 46 4.80 29.21 -12.92
CA ASP A 46 3.67 28.28 -13.08
C ASP A 46 4.11 26.82 -13.24
N ALA A 47 5.21 26.57 -13.94
CA ALA A 47 5.74 25.22 -14.11
C ALA A 47 6.26 24.63 -12.79
N LYS A 48 6.84 25.48 -11.92
CA LYS A 48 7.26 25.09 -10.57
C LYS A 48 6.05 24.76 -9.69
N ALA A 49 4.98 25.56 -9.79
CA ALA A 49 3.74 25.32 -9.04
C ALA A 49 3.04 24.03 -9.49
N ALA A 50 2.95 23.77 -10.79
CA ALA A 50 2.37 22.54 -11.34
C ALA A 50 3.13 21.29 -10.86
N TYR A 51 4.47 21.35 -10.85
CA TYR A 51 5.30 20.27 -10.33
C TYR A 51 5.06 20.03 -8.83
N ALA A 52 5.05 21.09 -8.01
CA ALA A 52 4.82 20.96 -6.58
C ALA A 52 3.43 20.37 -6.26
N ASN A 53 2.41 20.75 -7.04
CA ASN A 53 1.06 20.18 -6.91
C ASN A 53 1.01 18.71 -7.27
N ALA A 54 1.61 18.33 -8.41
CA ALA A 54 1.75 16.92 -8.78
C ALA A 54 2.44 16.15 -7.65
N GLN A 55 3.50 16.74 -7.07
CA GLN A 55 4.25 16.15 -5.97
C GLN A 55 3.39 15.82 -4.76
N ALA A 56 2.66 16.82 -4.29
CA ALA A 56 1.76 16.62 -3.16
C ALA A 56 0.70 15.54 -3.46
N GLN A 57 0.18 15.50 -4.69
CA GLN A 57 -0.93 14.62 -5.06
C GLN A 57 -0.52 13.14 -5.13
N TRP A 58 0.65 12.82 -5.70
CA TRP A 58 1.10 11.43 -5.72
C TRP A 58 1.54 10.96 -4.33
N THR A 59 2.23 11.79 -3.53
CA THR A 59 2.68 11.42 -2.17
C THR A 59 1.48 11.11 -1.28
N LYS A 60 0.40 11.89 -1.43
CA LYS A 60 -0.87 11.62 -0.76
C LYS A 60 -1.47 10.28 -1.18
N SER A 61 -1.47 9.97 -2.48
CA SER A 61 -2.03 8.73 -3.02
C SER A 61 -1.27 7.48 -2.51
N ILE A 62 0.05 7.55 -2.51
CA ILE A 62 0.93 6.50 -1.96
C ILE A 62 0.67 6.27 -0.47
N THR A 63 0.62 7.36 0.30
CA THR A 63 0.36 7.28 1.74
C THR A 63 -0.99 6.60 1.99
N ALA A 64 -2.01 6.95 1.21
CA ALA A 64 -3.32 6.31 1.30
C ALA A 64 -3.29 4.81 0.95
N MET A 65 -2.52 4.40 -0.08
CA MET A 65 -2.33 2.98 -0.41
C MET A 65 -1.65 2.22 0.73
N ASN A 66 -0.57 2.76 1.30
CA ASN A 66 0.14 2.14 2.41
C ASN A 66 -0.77 1.97 3.64
N VAL A 67 -1.59 2.98 3.95
CA VAL A 67 -2.60 2.88 5.03
C VAL A 67 -3.65 1.81 4.72
N LEU A 68 -4.15 1.74 3.49
CA LEU A 68 -5.13 0.74 3.09
C LEU A 68 -4.56 -0.68 3.20
N LEU A 69 -3.32 -0.90 2.77
CA LEU A 69 -2.66 -2.20 2.90
C LEU A 69 -2.46 -2.62 4.35
N ALA A 70 -2.04 -1.69 5.21
CA ALA A 70 -1.89 -1.97 6.64
C ALA A 70 -3.23 -2.39 7.26
N ARG A 71 -4.34 -1.75 6.86
CA ARG A 71 -5.69 -2.16 7.28
C ARG A 71 -6.03 -3.55 6.77
N ILE A 72 -5.84 -3.83 5.47
CA ILE A 72 -6.15 -5.14 4.88
C ILE A 72 -5.34 -6.26 5.57
N SER A 73 -4.06 -6.03 5.85
CA SER A 73 -3.20 -6.99 6.57
C SER A 73 -3.72 -7.27 7.99
N THR A 74 -4.13 -6.21 8.70
CA THR A 74 -4.70 -6.33 10.06
C THR A 74 -6.00 -7.11 10.05
N GLU A 75 -6.93 -6.77 9.16
CA GLU A 75 -8.22 -7.47 9.03
C GLU A 75 -8.03 -8.94 8.65
N THR A 76 -7.07 -9.23 7.77
CA THR A 76 -6.76 -10.62 7.39
C THR A 76 -6.23 -11.42 8.58
N THR A 77 -5.34 -10.83 9.38
CA THR A 77 -4.82 -11.48 10.59
C THR A 77 -5.94 -11.75 11.60
N ASN A 78 -6.85 -10.79 11.78
CA ASN A 78 -8.01 -10.94 12.65
C ASN A 78 -8.95 -12.07 12.16
N ILE A 79 -9.21 -12.14 10.86
CA ILE A 79 -10.01 -13.21 10.24
C ILE A 79 -9.37 -14.58 10.49
N GLN A 80 -8.05 -14.73 10.28
CA GLN A 80 -7.35 -15.98 10.55
C GLN A 80 -7.45 -16.41 12.01
N GLN A 81 -7.28 -15.48 12.95
CA GLN A 81 -7.41 -15.76 14.39
C GLN A 81 -8.85 -16.16 14.75
N GLY A 82 -9.85 -15.51 14.15
CA GLY A 82 -11.26 -15.86 14.30
C GLY A 82 -11.54 -17.29 13.82
N TYR A 83 -11.07 -17.65 12.62
CA TYR A 83 -11.21 -19.01 12.09
C TYR A 83 -10.52 -20.06 12.99
N MET A 84 -9.28 -19.82 13.42
CA MET A 84 -8.57 -20.77 14.30
C MET A 84 -9.26 -20.97 15.66
N GLN A 85 -9.79 -19.90 16.25
CA GLN A 85 -10.52 -19.99 17.51
C GLN A 85 -11.85 -20.72 17.35
N GLN A 86 -12.57 -20.44 16.27
CA GLN A 86 -13.86 -21.07 15.99
C GLN A 86 -13.70 -22.55 15.63
N ASP A 87 -12.64 -22.90 14.91
CA ASP A 87 -12.28 -24.28 14.60
C ASP A 87 -11.88 -25.05 15.85
N LYS A 88 -11.01 -24.49 16.72
CA LYS A 88 -10.69 -25.10 18.03
C LYS A 88 -11.92 -25.28 18.92
N ALA A 89 -12.80 -24.29 18.99
CA ALA A 89 -14.02 -24.36 19.79
C ALA A 89 -14.98 -25.44 19.27
N SER A 90 -15.03 -25.63 17.96
CA SER A 90 -15.83 -26.68 17.32
C SER A 90 -15.21 -28.05 17.56
N ALA A 91 -13.90 -28.21 17.35
CA ALA A 91 -13.16 -29.44 17.62
C ALA A 91 -13.29 -29.90 19.08
N GLY A 92 -13.24 -28.96 20.05
CA GLY A 92 -13.45 -29.27 21.47
C GLY A 92 -14.87 -29.73 21.82
N ARG A 93 -15.88 -29.37 21.00
CA ARG A 93 -17.27 -29.83 21.17
C ARG A 93 -17.56 -31.19 20.52
N PHE A 94 -16.77 -31.59 19.53
CA PHE A 94 -16.91 -32.90 18.87
C PHE A 94 -15.93 -33.95 19.40
N GLY A 95 -14.97 -33.55 20.24
CA GLY A 95 -14.01 -34.45 20.92
C GLY A 95 -14.39 -34.83 22.36
N ALA A 96 -15.59 -34.47 22.83
CA ALA A 96 -16.14 -34.81 24.15
C ALA A 96 -17.40 -35.66 24.03
#